data_AF-A0A0B1SU27-F1
#
_entry.id   AF-A0A0B1SU27-F1
#
_cell.length_a   1.000
_cell.length_b   1.000
_cell.length_c   1.000
_cell.angle_alpha   90.00
_cell.angle_beta   90.00
_cell.angle_gamma   90.00
#
_symmetry.space_group_name_H-M   'P 1'
#
loop_
_entity.id
_entity.type
_entity.pdbx_description
1 polymer ?
#
loop_
_entity_poly.entity_id
_entity_poly.type
_entity_poly.pdbx_seq_one_letter_code
_entity_poly.pdbx_strand_id
1 'polypeptide(L)'
;MRWRCNRLIPALAIDGYSSPAKQLSYLHEQHQLRSFSVERAMSLAWDRAIAKPGIPFRRVVVGFNCNVDVIVSGIQIIENLNTTCEKGMDHESIETLSDLHETFVHFFQRGAPAERYMSSEATFETVVRQAEAAIPRAQYHIGGNAALMAERIASGFPSTEVYLVGPIGPRSQALLNPSVRRTNSTRITKDELHVIMEYKQGETLGDYIAPSSSRFITSHDHFSGSTVVMEMFFKAIAQFKPDLVILSGIHTLEFHNKEMRLEKLRMIRRNLLQISSKVPIHFELGSLADATFMFDILHRIIPHVDSLGINEQELAFLSHVAGGPHMEEYPVQAGTVHAHKVKVLFLSLPPPFGC
;
A
#
# COMPACT_ATOMS: atom_id res chain seq x y z
N MET A 1 -30.72 15.05 7.61
CA MET A 1 -30.10 16.38 7.85
C MET A 1 -29.41 16.81 6.57
N ARG A 2 -29.93 17.85 5.90
CA ARG A 2 -29.39 18.39 4.64
C ARG A 2 -28.16 19.25 4.95
N TRP A 3 -27.00 18.88 4.43
CA TRP A 3 -25.82 19.74 4.44
C TRP A 3 -26.01 20.86 3.42
N ARG A 4 -26.26 22.08 3.90
CA ARG A 4 -26.17 23.30 3.09
C ARG A 4 -24.70 23.59 2.82
N CYS A 5 -24.34 23.60 1.54
CA CYS A 5 -23.05 24.08 1.06
C CYS A 5 -23.02 25.61 1.18
N ASN A 6 -22.62 26.13 2.35
CA ASN A 6 -22.26 27.55 2.47
C ASN A 6 -20.85 27.73 1.90
N ARG A 7 -20.76 28.37 0.74
CA ARG A 7 -19.52 28.97 0.24
C ARG A 7 -19.00 29.96 1.29
N LEU A 8 -18.02 29.54 2.07
CA LEU A 8 -17.14 30.46 2.80
C LEU A 8 -16.06 30.94 1.83
N ILE A 9 -16.44 31.87 0.96
CA ILE A 9 -15.49 32.88 0.51
C ILE A 9 -15.53 33.93 1.62
N PRO A 10 -14.44 34.20 2.35
CA PRO A 10 -14.41 35.38 3.20
C PRO A 10 -14.44 36.57 2.25
N ALA A 11 -15.63 37.15 2.05
CA ALA A 11 -15.73 38.54 1.69
C ALA A 11 -15.14 39.31 2.87
N LEU A 12 -13.85 39.58 2.82
CA LEU A 12 -13.22 40.57 3.68
C LEU A 12 -13.85 41.91 3.29
N ALA A 13 -14.87 42.29 4.07
CA ALA A 13 -15.28 43.66 4.18
C ALA A 13 -14.02 44.46 4.47
N ILE A 14 -13.67 45.35 3.53
CA ILE A 14 -12.60 46.32 3.72
C ILE A 14 -13.16 47.33 4.72
N ASP A 15 -13.03 47.03 6.01
CA ASP A 15 -13.23 48.03 7.05
C ASP A 15 -12.17 49.11 6.85
N GLY A 16 -12.65 50.34 6.65
CA GLY A 16 -11.90 51.52 6.20
C GLY A 16 -10.88 52.10 7.17
N TYR A 17 -10.26 51.29 8.04
CA TYR A 17 -9.18 51.70 8.95
C TYR A 17 -8.13 50.58 9.11
N SER A 18 -7.39 50.26 8.04
CA SER A 18 -6.12 49.53 8.17
C SER A 18 -4.99 50.54 8.33
N SER A 19 -4.20 50.43 9.41
CA SER A 19 -3.07 51.34 9.62
C SER A 19 -2.05 51.22 8.47
N PRO A 20 -1.31 52.29 8.13
CA PRO A 20 -0.30 52.26 7.06
C PRO A 20 0.72 51.12 7.26
N ALA A 21 1.06 50.79 8.51
CA ALA A 21 1.94 49.68 8.85
C ALA A 21 1.37 48.30 8.48
N LYS A 22 0.06 48.07 8.65
CA LYS A 22 -0.58 46.80 8.25
C LYS A 22 -0.61 46.65 6.73
N GLN A 23 -0.93 47.73 6.00
CA GLN A 23 -0.89 47.75 4.53
C GLN A 23 0.53 47.54 4.00
N LEU A 24 1.54 48.16 4.61
CA LEU A 24 2.95 47.97 4.24
C LEU A 24 3.42 46.54 4.53
N SER A 25 3.02 45.95 5.66
CA SER A 25 3.34 44.56 5.99
C SER A 25 2.70 43.57 5.00
N TYR A 26 1.45 43.84 4.58
CA TYR A 26 0.74 43.03 3.61
C TYR A 26 1.37 43.14 2.22
N LEU A 27 1.74 44.35 1.79
CA LEU A 27 2.46 44.56 0.52
C LEU A 27 3.85 43.91 0.54
N HIS A 28 4.55 43.95 1.69
CA HIS A 28 5.83 43.27 1.87
C HIS A 28 5.68 41.75 1.83
N GLU A 29 4.66 41.19 2.48
CA GLU A 29 4.35 39.76 2.45
C GLU A 29 3.95 39.30 1.03
N GLN A 30 3.17 40.11 0.29
CA GLN A 30 2.86 39.84 -1.12
C GLN A 30 4.10 39.92 -2.04
N HIS A 31 5.00 40.87 -1.81
CA HIS A 31 6.26 40.96 -2.55
C HIS A 31 7.20 39.79 -2.24
N GLN A 32 7.27 39.32 -0.99
CA GLN A 32 8.00 38.12 -0.61
C GLN A 32 7.40 36.86 -1.23
N LEU A 33 6.06 36.73 -1.25
CA LEU A 33 5.36 35.61 -1.90
C LEU A 33 5.64 35.55 -3.41
N ARG A 34 5.75 36.70 -4.10
CA ARG A 34 6.14 36.77 -5.52
C ARG A 34 7.60 36.37 -5.79
N SER A 35 8.45 36.38 -4.77
CA SER A 35 9.86 35.97 -4.86
C SER A 35 10.07 34.48 -4.57
N PHE A 36 9.06 33.80 -4.04
CA PHE A 36 9.11 32.37 -3.80
C PHE A 36 8.76 31.58 -5.06
N SER A 37 9.44 30.46 -5.25
CA SER A 37 8.94 29.44 -6.16
C SER A 37 7.59 28.91 -5.65
N VAL A 38 6.78 28.35 -6.54
CA VAL A 38 5.46 27.81 -6.19
C VAL A 38 5.59 26.75 -5.10
N GLU A 39 6.62 25.91 -5.18
CA GLU A 39 6.91 24.85 -4.21
C GLU A 39 7.19 25.41 -2.82
N ARG A 40 7.96 26.51 -2.73
CA ARG A 40 8.28 27.14 -1.46
C ARG A 40 7.04 27.82 -0.86
N ALA A 41 6.23 28.48 -1.68
CA ALA A 41 4.96 29.04 -1.23
C ALA A 41 4.00 27.95 -0.72
N MET A 42 3.92 26.81 -1.42
CA MET A 42 3.11 25.66 -1.02
C MET A 42 3.60 25.03 0.29
N SER A 43 4.91 24.79 0.43
CA SER A 43 5.49 24.24 1.66
C SER A 43 5.17 25.11 2.87
N LEU A 44 5.36 26.43 2.76
CA LEU A 44 5.06 27.36 3.84
C LEU A 44 3.56 27.40 4.18
N ALA A 45 2.69 27.27 3.18
CA ALA A 45 1.25 27.16 3.41
C ALA A 45 0.90 25.87 4.15
N TRP A 46 1.53 24.74 3.80
CA TRP A 46 1.37 23.48 4.52
C TRP A 46 1.88 23.54 5.94
N ASP A 47 3.04 24.14 6.20
CA ASP A 47 3.59 24.30 7.54
C ASP A 47 2.64 25.09 8.46
N ARG A 48 1.89 26.06 7.88
CA ARG A 48 0.87 26.83 8.61
C ARG A 48 -0.44 26.05 8.80
N ALA A 49 -0.81 25.20 7.84
CA ALA A 49 -2.12 24.52 7.82
C ALA A 49 -2.12 23.16 8.55
N ILE A 50 -1.00 22.44 8.54
CA ILE A 50 -0.89 21.11 9.14
C ILE A 50 -0.76 21.27 10.66
N ALA A 51 -1.85 20.97 11.36
CA ALA A 51 -1.88 20.91 12.82
C ALA A 51 -2.35 19.52 13.28
N LYS A 52 -1.83 19.06 14.42
CA LYS A 52 -2.31 17.81 15.03
C LYS A 52 -3.76 18.00 15.50
N PRO A 53 -4.61 16.96 15.37
CA PRO A 53 -5.97 17.03 15.90
C PRO A 53 -5.93 17.22 17.42
N GLY A 54 -6.92 17.94 17.96
CA GLY A 54 -7.01 18.20 19.41
C GLY A 54 -7.19 16.92 20.25
N ILE A 55 -7.73 15.86 19.65
CA ILE A 55 -7.88 14.53 20.26
C ILE A 55 -7.12 13.52 19.38
N PRO A 56 -5.90 13.11 19.75
CA PRO A 56 -5.15 12.10 19.02
C PRO A 56 -5.64 10.69 19.40
N PHE A 57 -5.49 9.75 18.46
CA PHE A 57 -5.63 8.33 18.77
C PHE A 57 -4.47 7.89 19.68
N ARG A 58 -4.79 7.22 20.79
CA ARG A 58 -3.77 6.75 21.74
C ARG A 58 -3.41 5.30 21.53
N ARG A 59 -4.36 4.49 21.05
CA ARG A 59 -4.16 3.06 20.81
C ARG A 59 -4.61 2.72 19.39
N VAL A 60 -3.69 2.19 18.60
CA VAL A 60 -3.96 1.80 17.21
C VAL A 60 -3.61 0.34 17.03
N VAL A 61 -4.53 -0.43 16.44
CA VAL A 61 -4.24 -1.80 15.99
C VAL A 61 -4.13 -1.78 14.48
N VAL A 62 -3.04 -2.34 13.95
CA VAL A 62 -2.71 -2.37 12.53
C VAL A 62 -2.47 -3.82 12.12
N GLY A 63 -3.02 -4.24 10.99
CA GLY A 63 -2.78 -5.57 10.45
C GLY A 63 -3.36 -5.75 9.05
N PHE A 64 -3.05 -6.83 8.34
CA PHE A 64 -2.27 -7.96 8.85
C PHE A 64 -1.13 -8.47 7.96
N ASN A 65 -0.85 -7.82 6.82
CA ASN A 65 0.33 -8.16 6.01
C ASN A 65 1.62 -7.59 6.61
N CYS A 66 2.63 -8.43 6.75
CA CYS A 66 3.96 -8.07 7.23
C CYS A 66 4.97 -9.03 6.61
N ASN A 67 5.95 -8.50 5.90
CA ASN A 67 6.97 -9.28 5.23
C ASN A 67 8.31 -8.52 5.28
N VAL A 68 9.35 -9.10 4.71
CA VAL A 68 10.66 -8.46 4.56
C VAL A 68 11.03 -8.43 3.09
N ASP A 69 11.23 -7.23 2.58
CA ASP A 69 11.63 -7.00 1.20
C ASP A 69 13.14 -7.16 1.07
N VAL A 70 13.57 -7.95 0.09
CA VAL A 70 14.96 -8.20 -0.27
C VAL A 70 15.20 -7.62 -1.64
N ILE A 71 15.87 -6.46 -1.69
CA ILE A 71 16.09 -5.74 -2.95
C ILE A 71 17.44 -6.16 -3.57
N VAL A 72 17.40 -6.62 -4.82
CA VAL A 72 18.54 -7.15 -5.57
C VAL A 72 18.47 -6.76 -7.05
N SER A 73 19.61 -6.84 -7.76
CA SER A 73 19.62 -6.70 -9.21
C SER A 73 18.97 -7.92 -9.87
N GLY A 74 17.88 -7.71 -10.59
CA GLY A 74 17.17 -8.78 -11.28
C GLY A 74 18.03 -9.50 -12.31
N ILE A 75 18.81 -8.75 -13.08
CA ILE A 75 19.76 -9.28 -14.07
C ILE A 75 20.73 -10.26 -13.42
N GLN A 76 21.41 -9.81 -12.35
CA GLN A 76 22.40 -10.62 -11.65
C GLN A 76 21.78 -11.92 -11.10
N ILE A 77 20.56 -11.84 -10.56
CA ILE A 77 19.87 -13.04 -10.07
C ILE A 77 19.59 -14.00 -11.22
N ILE A 78 19.00 -13.53 -12.31
CA ILE A 78 18.66 -14.39 -13.46
C ILE A 78 19.91 -15.06 -14.05
N GLU A 79 21.01 -14.30 -14.24
CA GLU A 79 22.27 -14.85 -14.73
C GLU A 79 22.83 -15.94 -13.79
N ASN A 80 22.66 -15.79 -12.47
CA ASN A 80 23.10 -16.77 -11.49
C ASN A 80 22.22 -18.03 -11.40
N LEU A 81 21.01 -18.03 -11.97
CA LEU A 81 20.12 -19.21 -11.95
C LEU A 81 20.63 -20.35 -12.85
N ASN A 82 21.57 -20.09 -13.76
CA ASN A 82 22.05 -21.03 -14.77
C ASN A 82 20.91 -21.66 -15.60
N THR A 83 19.85 -20.90 -15.87
CA THR A 83 18.74 -21.31 -16.73
C THR A 83 18.84 -20.63 -18.10
N THR A 84 18.25 -21.25 -19.12
CA THR A 84 18.16 -20.70 -20.48
C THR A 84 16.72 -20.30 -20.79
N CYS A 85 16.53 -19.15 -21.43
CA CYS A 85 15.22 -18.68 -21.88
C CYS A 85 15.27 -18.39 -23.38
N GLU A 86 14.52 -19.15 -24.18
CA GLU A 86 14.37 -18.88 -25.62
C GLU A 86 13.42 -17.71 -25.88
N LYS A 87 12.38 -17.57 -25.04
CA LYS A 87 11.38 -16.51 -25.15
C LYS A 87 10.71 -16.23 -23.81
N GLY A 88 10.58 -14.95 -23.46
CA GLY A 88 9.83 -14.55 -22.28
C GLY A 88 8.34 -14.90 -22.36
N MET A 89 7.84 -15.66 -21.39
CA MET A 89 6.46 -16.09 -21.23
C MET A 89 5.96 -15.70 -19.83
N ASP A 90 4.73 -15.20 -19.74
CA ASP A 90 4.12 -14.88 -18.45
C ASP A 90 3.54 -16.16 -17.84
N HIS A 91 3.94 -16.46 -16.62
CA HIS A 91 3.38 -17.54 -15.81
C HIS A 91 2.60 -16.94 -14.64
N GLU A 92 1.36 -17.39 -14.43
CA GLU A 92 0.52 -16.92 -13.32
C GLU A 92 1.09 -17.33 -11.95
N SER A 93 1.65 -18.52 -11.86
CA SER A 93 2.38 -19.05 -10.70
C SER A 93 3.71 -19.63 -11.15
N ILE A 94 4.77 -19.37 -10.39
CA ILE A 94 6.13 -19.82 -10.69
C ILE A 94 6.41 -21.12 -9.93
N GLU A 95 6.67 -22.23 -10.64
CA GLU A 95 7.00 -23.50 -10.00
C GLU A 95 8.51 -23.78 -10.09
N THR A 96 9.12 -23.42 -11.22
CA THR A 96 10.51 -23.71 -11.55
C THR A 96 11.36 -22.45 -11.73
N LEU A 97 12.69 -22.59 -11.71
CA LEU A 97 13.61 -21.49 -12.02
C LEU A 97 13.52 -21.04 -13.49
N SER A 98 13.09 -21.94 -14.39
CA SER A 98 12.84 -21.59 -15.79
C SER A 98 11.61 -20.69 -15.89
N ASP A 99 10.52 -21.00 -15.17
CA ASP A 99 9.32 -20.16 -15.14
C ASP A 99 9.67 -18.76 -14.63
N LEU A 100 10.51 -18.65 -13.59
CA LEU A 100 10.99 -17.36 -13.09
C LEU A 100 11.77 -16.60 -14.18
N HIS A 101 12.69 -17.26 -14.88
CA HIS A 101 13.46 -16.63 -15.95
C HIS A 101 12.54 -16.15 -17.09
N GLU A 102 11.67 -17.02 -17.60
CA GLU A 102 10.73 -16.70 -18.67
C GLU A 102 9.81 -15.54 -18.29
N THR A 103 9.28 -15.56 -17.07
CA THR A 103 8.39 -14.51 -16.56
C THR A 103 9.13 -13.20 -16.35
N PHE A 104 10.34 -13.25 -15.79
CA PHE A 104 11.17 -12.05 -15.65
C PHE A 104 11.44 -11.42 -17.02
N VAL A 105 11.88 -12.20 -18.01
CA VAL A 105 12.12 -11.72 -19.38
C VAL A 105 10.85 -11.16 -20.00
N HIS A 106 9.69 -11.78 -19.75
CA HIS A 106 8.40 -11.29 -20.23
C HIS A 106 8.14 -9.84 -19.80
N PHE A 107 8.33 -9.51 -18.52
CA PHE A 107 8.10 -8.16 -18.01
C PHE A 107 9.26 -7.21 -18.25
N PHE A 108 10.49 -7.72 -18.22
CA PHE A 108 11.72 -6.98 -18.48
C PHE A 108 11.71 -6.31 -19.86
N GLN A 109 11.42 -7.08 -20.93
CA GLN A 109 11.38 -6.56 -22.30
C GLN A 109 10.25 -5.53 -22.53
N ARG A 110 9.26 -5.50 -21.63
CA ARG A 110 8.15 -4.52 -21.63
C ARG A 110 8.40 -3.33 -20.72
N GLY A 111 9.41 -3.41 -19.85
CA GLY A 111 9.66 -2.39 -18.82
C GLY A 111 8.53 -2.26 -17.80
N ALA A 112 7.68 -3.30 -17.66
CA ALA A 112 6.48 -3.26 -16.84
C ALA A 112 6.73 -3.90 -15.47
N PRO A 113 6.13 -3.38 -14.37
CA PRO A 113 6.21 -4.03 -13.07
C PRO A 113 5.37 -5.31 -13.06
N ALA A 114 5.78 -6.29 -12.28
CA ALA A 114 4.98 -7.48 -12.01
C ALA A 114 5.33 -8.10 -10.66
N GLU A 115 4.36 -8.82 -10.12
CA GLU A 115 4.50 -9.64 -8.92
C GLU A 115 3.93 -11.03 -9.20
N ARG A 116 4.66 -12.08 -8.80
CA ARG A 116 4.24 -13.47 -8.98
C ARG A 116 4.54 -14.31 -7.76
N TYR A 117 3.55 -15.10 -7.40
CA TYR A 117 3.68 -16.12 -6.36
C TYR A 117 4.51 -17.30 -6.88
N MET A 118 5.43 -17.78 -6.04
CA MET A 118 6.20 -18.98 -6.30
C MET A 118 5.59 -20.13 -5.52
N SER A 119 5.08 -21.17 -6.19
CA SER A 119 4.38 -22.28 -5.53
C SER A 119 5.32 -23.27 -4.84
N SER A 120 6.55 -23.39 -5.33
CA SER A 120 7.58 -24.29 -4.79
C SER A 120 8.47 -23.59 -3.76
N GLU A 121 8.36 -24.02 -2.49
CA GLU A 121 9.22 -23.52 -1.41
C GLU A 121 10.71 -23.74 -1.72
N ALA A 122 11.06 -24.92 -2.24
CA ALA A 122 12.45 -25.26 -2.57
C ALA A 122 13.04 -24.39 -3.68
N THR A 123 12.22 -24.07 -4.70
CA THR A 123 12.60 -23.13 -5.77
C THR A 123 12.82 -21.74 -5.16
N PHE A 124 11.90 -21.29 -4.31
CA PHE A 124 11.98 -19.98 -3.67
C PHE A 124 13.18 -19.84 -2.75
N GLU A 125 13.50 -20.86 -1.95
CA GLU A 125 14.70 -20.88 -1.13
C GLU A 125 15.98 -20.76 -1.96
N THR A 126 16.00 -21.35 -3.16
CA THR A 126 17.14 -21.22 -4.07
C THR A 126 17.32 -19.78 -4.52
N VAL A 127 16.23 -19.09 -4.90
CA VAL A 127 16.25 -17.67 -5.27
C VAL A 127 16.70 -16.79 -4.11
N VAL A 128 16.18 -17.04 -2.90
CA VAL A 128 16.60 -16.32 -1.68
C VAL A 128 18.11 -16.51 -1.43
N ARG A 129 18.64 -17.73 -1.53
CA ARG A 129 20.08 -17.98 -1.36
C ARG A 129 20.92 -17.21 -2.38
N GLN A 130 20.47 -17.13 -3.64
CA GLN A 130 21.13 -16.33 -4.67
C GLN A 130 21.06 -14.83 -4.36
N ALA A 131 19.92 -14.34 -3.87
CA ALA A 131 19.75 -12.95 -3.46
C ALA A 131 20.69 -12.56 -2.31
N GLU A 132 20.82 -13.44 -1.32
CA GLU A 132 21.71 -13.24 -0.17
C GLU A 132 23.20 -13.36 -0.54
N ALA A 133 23.53 -14.22 -1.49
CA ALA A 133 24.90 -14.37 -2.01
C ALA A 133 25.32 -13.19 -2.88
N ALA A 134 24.39 -12.62 -3.66
CA ALA A 134 24.66 -11.51 -4.58
C ALA A 134 25.08 -10.22 -3.86
N ILE A 135 24.66 -10.02 -2.61
CA ILE A 135 24.96 -8.82 -1.83
C ILE A 135 25.32 -9.21 -0.38
N PRO A 136 26.57 -8.98 0.09
CA PRO A 136 26.97 -9.23 1.49
C PRO A 136 26.15 -8.45 2.53
N ARG A 137 25.37 -7.47 2.06
CA ARG A 137 24.39 -6.68 2.80
C ARG A 137 23.12 -6.57 1.95
N ALA A 138 22.47 -7.70 1.64
CA ALA A 138 21.13 -7.66 1.08
C ALA A 138 20.31 -6.63 1.87
N GLN A 139 19.78 -5.62 1.17
CA GLN A 139 19.11 -4.51 1.83
C GLN A 139 17.72 -5.00 2.21
N TYR A 140 17.63 -5.54 3.43
CA TYR A 140 16.38 -5.94 4.03
C TYR A 140 15.60 -4.70 4.46
N HIS A 141 14.38 -4.59 3.98
CA HIS A 141 13.45 -3.54 4.38
C HIS A 141 12.19 -4.17 4.95
N ILE A 142 11.56 -3.46 5.88
CA ILE A 142 10.24 -3.89 6.36
C ILE A 142 9.24 -3.71 5.21
N GLY A 143 8.54 -4.78 4.87
CA GLY A 143 7.55 -4.84 3.82
C GLY A 143 6.14 -5.04 4.37
N GLY A 144 5.16 -4.77 3.53
CA GLY A 144 3.74 -4.95 3.84
C GLY A 144 3.09 -3.68 4.37
N ASN A 145 2.00 -3.27 3.72
CA ASN A 145 1.27 -2.04 4.01
C ASN A 145 0.97 -1.87 5.51
N ALA A 146 0.50 -2.91 6.19
CA ALA A 146 0.22 -2.83 7.62
C ALA A 146 1.48 -2.59 8.46
N ALA A 147 2.58 -3.28 8.19
CA ALA A 147 3.84 -3.07 8.90
C ALA A 147 4.42 -1.67 8.65
N LEU A 148 4.39 -1.19 7.41
CA LEU A 148 4.83 0.15 7.02
C LEU A 148 4.01 1.25 7.69
N MET A 149 2.69 1.10 7.74
CA MET A 149 1.81 2.04 8.45
C MET A 149 2.09 2.02 9.96
N ALA A 150 2.27 0.85 10.55
CA ALA A 150 2.62 0.74 11.98
C ALA A 150 3.94 1.46 12.29
N GLU A 151 4.96 1.26 11.46
CA GLU A 151 6.26 1.92 11.57
C GLU A 151 6.15 3.45 11.47
N ARG A 152 5.36 3.94 10.51
CA ARG A 152 5.15 5.36 10.29
C ARG A 152 4.41 6.01 11.45
N ILE A 153 3.39 5.35 12.00
CA ILE A 153 2.64 5.84 13.17
C ILE A 153 3.54 5.88 14.40
N ALA A 154 4.27 4.79 14.66
CA ALA A 154 5.19 4.69 15.79
C ALA A 154 6.26 5.79 15.78
N SER A 155 6.80 6.10 14.61
CA SER A 155 7.82 7.15 14.44
C SER A 155 7.25 8.57 14.46
N GLY A 156 6.07 8.78 13.87
CA GLY A 156 5.44 10.10 13.77
C GLY A 156 4.65 10.55 15.00
N PHE A 157 4.15 9.59 15.78
CA PHE A 157 3.26 9.83 16.93
C PHE A 157 3.73 9.06 18.17
N PRO A 158 4.78 9.53 18.88
CA PRO A 158 5.35 8.80 20.03
C PRO A 158 4.39 8.58 21.21
N SER A 159 3.30 9.35 21.31
CA SER A 159 2.25 9.19 22.32
C SER A 159 1.20 8.14 21.95
N THR A 160 1.28 7.57 20.75
CA THR A 160 0.36 6.57 20.24
C THR A 160 0.97 5.19 20.39
N GLU A 161 0.30 4.34 21.15
CA GLU A 161 0.64 2.94 21.30
C GLU A 161 0.15 2.17 20.08
N VAL A 162 1.11 1.69 19.28
CA VAL A 162 0.84 0.94 18.04
C VAL A 162 0.96 -0.54 18.30
N TYR A 163 -0.04 -1.30 17.88
CA TYR A 163 -0.08 -2.73 17.96
C TYR A 163 -0.12 -3.33 16.55
N LEU A 164 0.96 -3.98 16.12
CA LEU A 164 1.01 -4.66 14.84
C LEU A 164 0.69 -6.14 15.01
N VAL A 165 -0.26 -6.63 14.22
CA VAL A 165 -0.50 -8.06 14.05
C VAL A 165 -0.15 -8.44 12.62
N GLY A 166 0.67 -9.46 12.46
CA GLY A 166 1.09 -10.03 11.19
C GLY A 166 2.05 -11.20 11.44
N PRO A 167 2.51 -11.86 10.37
CA PRO A 167 3.64 -12.79 10.45
C PRO A 167 4.92 -12.02 10.77
N ILE A 168 5.42 -12.16 12.00
CA ILE A 168 6.65 -11.48 12.43
C ILE A 168 7.71 -12.52 12.74
N GLY A 169 8.72 -12.59 11.88
CA GLY A 169 9.92 -13.40 12.08
C GLY A 169 11.08 -12.58 12.66
N PRO A 170 12.27 -13.19 12.82
CA PRO A 170 13.43 -12.54 13.43
C PRO A 170 13.91 -11.26 12.71
N ARG A 171 13.86 -11.21 11.38
CA ARG A 171 14.33 -10.06 10.58
C ARG A 171 13.35 -8.90 10.66
N SER A 172 12.06 -9.14 10.41
CA SER A 172 11.01 -8.11 10.55
C SER A 172 10.97 -7.58 11.98
N GLN A 173 11.15 -8.44 12.99
CA GLN A 173 11.27 -8.05 14.39
C GLN A 173 12.41 -7.05 14.63
N ALA A 174 13.57 -7.24 13.99
CA ALA A 174 14.73 -6.37 14.12
C ALA A 174 14.60 -5.06 13.34
N LEU A 175 13.84 -5.06 12.24
CA LEU A 175 13.61 -3.89 11.38
C LEU A 175 12.53 -2.95 11.92
N LEU A 176 11.54 -3.47 12.65
CA LEU A 176 10.44 -2.69 13.21
C LEU A 176 10.87 -1.80 14.40
N ASN A 177 10.28 -0.62 14.48
CA ASN A 177 10.45 0.33 15.57
C ASN A 177 10.21 -0.36 16.93
N PRO A 178 11.12 -0.18 17.91
CA PRO A 178 11.00 -0.80 19.24
C PRO A 178 9.68 -0.48 19.96
N SER A 179 9.03 0.64 19.66
CA SER A 179 7.76 1.04 20.29
C SER A 179 6.53 0.28 19.75
N VAL A 180 6.63 -0.38 18.59
CA VAL A 180 5.55 -1.20 18.04
C VAL A 180 5.36 -2.45 18.90
N ARG A 181 4.17 -2.62 19.48
CA ARG A 181 3.79 -3.78 20.28
C ARG A 181 3.35 -4.94 19.40
N ARG A 182 3.74 -6.15 19.82
CA ARG A 182 3.71 -7.38 19.01
C ARG A 182 3.34 -8.62 19.83
N THR A 183 2.80 -8.46 21.04
CA THR A 183 2.61 -9.57 22.01
C THR A 183 1.65 -10.67 21.54
N ASN A 184 0.84 -10.40 20.52
CA ASN A 184 -0.14 -11.27 19.88
C ASN A 184 0.06 -11.27 18.35
N SER A 185 1.26 -10.95 17.85
CA SER A 185 1.60 -11.24 16.47
C SER A 185 1.90 -12.73 16.31
N THR A 186 1.69 -13.27 15.11
CA THR A 186 2.06 -14.65 14.81
C THR A 186 3.58 -14.67 14.70
N ARG A 187 4.25 -15.01 15.80
CA ARG A 187 5.71 -15.21 15.78
C ARG A 187 6.01 -16.42 14.93
N ILE A 188 6.66 -16.19 13.80
CA ILE A 188 7.10 -17.24 12.89
C ILE A 188 8.60 -17.45 12.99
N THR A 189 9.06 -18.66 12.66
CA THR A 189 10.48 -19.03 12.79
C THR A 189 11.35 -18.45 11.68
N LYS A 190 10.76 -18.23 10.50
CA LYS A 190 11.39 -17.67 9.30
C LYS A 190 10.48 -16.56 8.78
N ASP A 191 11.03 -15.39 8.47
CA ASP A 191 10.26 -14.28 7.91
C ASP A 191 9.71 -14.62 6.53
N GLU A 192 8.55 -14.04 6.20
CA GLU A 192 8.05 -14.00 4.84
C GLU A 192 8.92 -13.04 4.02
N LEU A 193 9.62 -13.57 3.02
CA LEU A 193 10.53 -12.78 2.19
C LEU A 193 9.88 -12.46 0.85
N HIS A 194 10.05 -11.24 0.40
CA HIS A 194 9.66 -10.79 -0.94
C HIS A 194 10.93 -10.38 -1.67
N VAL A 195 11.30 -11.10 -2.72
CA VAL A 195 12.50 -10.80 -3.50
C VAL A 195 12.13 -9.79 -4.58
N ILE A 196 12.64 -8.57 -4.45
CA ILE A 196 12.44 -7.47 -5.38
C ILE A 196 13.65 -7.41 -6.31
N MET A 197 13.42 -7.84 -7.54
CA MET A 197 14.39 -7.91 -8.62
C MET A 197 14.29 -6.63 -9.48
N GLU A 198 15.11 -5.63 -9.17
CA GLU A 198 15.13 -4.35 -9.88
C GLU A 198 15.98 -4.40 -11.14
N TYR A 199 15.55 -3.65 -12.16
CA TYR A 199 16.32 -3.42 -13.38
C TYR A 199 16.13 -1.99 -13.88
N LYS A 200 17.13 -1.48 -14.59
CA LYS A 200 17.15 -0.10 -15.10
C LYS A 200 16.85 -0.03 -16.58
N GLN A 201 16.34 1.11 -17.02
CA GLN A 201 16.21 1.44 -18.43
C GLN A 201 17.57 1.27 -19.14
N GLY A 202 17.56 0.55 -20.27
CA GLY A 202 18.74 0.28 -21.06
C GLY A 202 19.63 -0.85 -20.55
N GLU A 203 19.30 -1.48 -19.41
CA GLU A 203 19.97 -2.73 -19.02
C GLU A 203 19.65 -3.84 -20.03
N THR A 204 20.59 -4.77 -20.17
CA THR A 204 20.54 -5.86 -21.14
C THR A 204 20.55 -7.21 -20.45
N LEU A 205 19.71 -8.12 -20.93
CA LEU A 205 19.68 -9.54 -20.51
C LEU A 205 19.68 -10.40 -21.78
N GLY A 206 20.81 -10.97 -22.16
CA GLY A 206 20.97 -11.61 -23.47
C GLY A 206 20.64 -10.63 -24.60
N ASP A 207 19.69 -11.00 -25.47
CA ASP A 207 19.23 -10.16 -26.59
C ASP A 207 18.13 -9.15 -26.20
N TYR A 208 17.69 -9.15 -24.94
CA TYR A 208 16.62 -8.26 -24.46
C TYR A 208 17.19 -6.97 -23.87
N ILE A 209 16.48 -5.86 -24.07
CA ILE A 209 16.82 -4.54 -23.52
C ILE A 209 15.59 -3.99 -22.79
N ALA A 210 15.76 -3.51 -21.56
CA ALA A 210 14.67 -2.90 -20.80
C ALA A 210 14.31 -1.51 -21.35
N PRO A 211 13.06 -1.25 -21.78
CA PRO A 211 12.66 0.05 -22.30
C PRO A 211 12.47 1.10 -21.18
N SER A 212 12.28 0.67 -19.93
CA SER A 212 12.14 1.51 -18.74
C SER A 212 12.66 0.81 -17.49
N SER A 213 13.04 1.58 -16.47
CA SER A 213 13.38 1.04 -15.15
C SER A 213 12.14 0.53 -14.46
N SER A 214 12.19 -0.68 -13.92
CA SER A 214 11.09 -1.28 -13.18
C SER A 214 11.62 -2.39 -12.27
N ARG A 215 10.70 -3.15 -11.67
CA ARG A 215 10.99 -4.23 -10.73
C ARG A 215 10.06 -5.42 -10.97
N PHE A 216 10.60 -6.61 -10.78
CA PHE A 216 9.85 -7.86 -10.71
C PHE A 216 9.88 -8.36 -9.27
N ILE A 217 8.74 -8.74 -8.71
CA ILE A 217 8.63 -9.20 -7.32
C ILE A 217 8.22 -10.67 -7.32
N THR A 218 8.90 -11.48 -6.51
CA THR A 218 8.44 -12.85 -6.25
C THR A 218 8.52 -13.20 -4.77
N SER A 219 7.56 -13.99 -4.31
CA SER A 219 7.43 -14.40 -2.93
C SER A 219 6.81 -15.79 -2.82
N HIS A 220 7.07 -16.46 -1.70
CA HIS A 220 6.39 -17.68 -1.27
C HIS A 220 5.66 -17.39 0.04
N ASP A 221 4.80 -16.38 0.03
CA ASP A 221 4.13 -15.88 1.23
C ASP A 221 2.93 -16.76 1.61
N HIS A 222 3.04 -17.46 2.73
CA HIS A 222 2.01 -18.35 3.24
C HIS A 222 1.22 -17.75 4.39
N PHE A 223 1.88 -16.98 5.25
CA PHE A 223 1.31 -16.53 6.50
C PHE A 223 0.54 -15.23 6.36
N SER A 224 0.94 -14.29 5.49
CA SER A 224 0.28 -12.97 5.41
C SER A 224 -1.20 -13.12 5.06
N GLY A 225 -1.56 -14.07 4.20
CA GLY A 225 -2.94 -14.38 3.84
C GLY A 225 -3.62 -15.45 4.70
N SER A 226 -2.98 -15.92 5.77
CA SER A 226 -3.46 -17.08 6.55
C SER A 226 -4.64 -16.73 7.48
N THR A 227 -5.50 -17.72 7.74
CA THR A 227 -6.65 -17.54 8.64
C THR A 227 -6.19 -17.30 10.08
N VAL A 228 -5.08 -17.93 10.49
CA VAL A 228 -4.50 -17.77 11.83
C VAL A 228 -4.12 -16.31 12.11
N VAL A 229 -3.43 -15.66 11.17
CA VAL A 229 -3.03 -14.25 11.30
C VAL A 229 -4.26 -13.34 11.40
N MET A 230 -5.29 -13.56 10.56
CA MET A 230 -6.53 -12.78 10.61
C MET A 230 -7.29 -12.96 11.93
N GLU A 231 -7.42 -14.19 12.44
CA GLU A 231 -8.07 -14.45 13.72
C GLU A 231 -7.32 -13.77 14.87
N MET A 232 -5.99 -13.81 14.85
CA MET A 232 -5.15 -13.11 15.83
C MET A 232 -5.32 -11.59 15.75
N PHE A 233 -5.49 -11.03 14.54
CA PHE A 233 -5.76 -9.60 14.36
C PHE A 233 -7.08 -9.19 15.03
N PHE A 234 -8.17 -9.91 14.76
CA PHE A 234 -9.46 -9.59 15.38
C PHE A 234 -9.49 -9.86 16.89
N LYS A 235 -8.78 -10.90 17.35
CA LYS A 235 -8.58 -11.16 18.78
C LYS A 235 -7.82 -10.01 19.45
N ALA A 236 -6.78 -9.48 18.80
CA ALA A 236 -6.02 -8.34 19.30
C ALA A 236 -6.90 -7.09 19.41
N ILE A 237 -7.78 -6.83 18.44
CA ILE A 237 -8.75 -5.71 18.52
C ILE A 237 -9.62 -5.85 19.78
N ALA A 238 -10.18 -7.03 20.02
CA ALA A 238 -11.05 -7.27 21.19
C ALA A 238 -10.32 -7.10 22.53
N GLN A 239 -9.05 -7.52 22.61
CA GLN A 239 -8.24 -7.45 23.83
C GLN A 239 -7.67 -6.04 24.07
N PHE A 240 -7.15 -5.41 23.03
CA PHE A 240 -6.43 -4.14 23.10
C PHE A 240 -7.38 -2.94 23.22
N LYS A 241 -8.61 -3.07 22.71
CA LYS A 241 -9.65 -2.02 22.68
C LYS A 241 -9.09 -0.73 22.09
N PRO A 242 -8.65 -0.74 20.82
CA PRO A 242 -8.04 0.41 20.18
C PRO A 242 -9.03 1.56 20.00
N ASP A 243 -8.48 2.75 19.78
CA ASP A 243 -9.22 3.94 19.39
C ASP A 243 -9.27 4.08 17.85
N LEU A 244 -8.45 3.32 17.12
CA LEU A 244 -8.42 3.22 15.65
C LEU A 244 -7.98 1.81 15.23
N VAL A 245 -8.66 1.24 14.24
CA VAL A 245 -8.26 -0.01 13.57
C VAL A 245 -7.82 0.29 12.15
N ILE A 246 -6.67 -0.24 11.75
CA ILE A 246 -6.17 -0.17 10.39
C ILE A 246 -6.06 -1.59 9.84
N LEU A 247 -6.79 -1.84 8.75
CA LEU A 247 -6.84 -3.11 8.02
C LEU A 247 -6.13 -2.94 6.68
N SER A 248 -5.24 -3.86 6.36
CA SER A 248 -4.60 -4.03 5.05
C SER A 248 -4.17 -5.49 4.86
N GLY A 249 -3.65 -5.80 3.67
CA GLY A 249 -3.19 -7.15 3.33
C GLY A 249 -4.27 -8.05 2.73
N ILE A 250 -5.51 -7.58 2.52
CA ILE A 250 -6.55 -8.36 1.83
C ILE A 250 -6.14 -8.73 0.40
N HIS A 251 -5.34 -7.89 -0.26
CA HIS A 251 -4.82 -8.16 -1.61
C HIS A 251 -3.97 -9.43 -1.68
N THR A 252 -3.28 -9.81 -0.59
CA THR A 252 -2.47 -11.04 -0.53
C THR A 252 -3.30 -12.32 -0.72
N LEU A 253 -4.63 -12.24 -0.61
CA LEU A 253 -5.52 -13.37 -0.82
C LEU A 253 -5.77 -13.67 -2.30
N GLU A 254 -5.38 -12.77 -3.20
CA GLU A 254 -5.53 -12.95 -4.65
C GLU A 254 -4.86 -14.24 -5.14
N PHE A 255 -3.79 -14.69 -4.50
CA PHE A 255 -3.09 -15.92 -4.88
C PHE A 255 -3.79 -17.22 -4.41
N HIS A 256 -4.84 -17.12 -3.59
CA HIS A 256 -5.63 -18.29 -3.18
C HIS A 256 -6.67 -18.68 -4.23
N ASN A 257 -7.24 -19.88 -4.15
CA ASN A 257 -8.40 -20.23 -4.97
C ASN A 257 -9.65 -19.43 -4.55
N LYS A 258 -10.62 -19.36 -5.46
CA LYS A 258 -11.83 -18.54 -5.33
C LYS A 258 -12.65 -18.86 -4.07
N GLU A 259 -12.79 -20.14 -3.74
CA GLU A 259 -13.55 -20.61 -2.58
C GLU A 259 -12.90 -20.13 -1.27
N MET A 260 -11.58 -20.27 -1.16
CA MET A 260 -10.81 -19.81 0.00
C MET A 260 -10.85 -18.28 0.14
N ARG A 261 -10.71 -17.54 -0.98
CA ARG A 261 -10.85 -16.07 -0.98
C ARG A 261 -12.18 -15.66 -0.39
N LEU A 262 -13.26 -16.24 -0.90
CA LEU A 262 -14.61 -15.89 -0.50
C LEU A 262 -14.88 -16.21 0.98
N GLU A 263 -14.38 -17.35 1.47
CA GLU A 263 -14.53 -17.72 2.88
C GLU A 263 -13.79 -16.76 3.81
N LYS A 264 -12.56 -16.38 3.46
CA LYS A 264 -11.78 -15.39 4.21
C LYS A 264 -12.46 -14.02 4.21
N LEU A 265 -13.00 -13.56 3.08
CA LEU A 265 -13.77 -12.31 3.01
C LEU A 265 -15.02 -12.36 3.89
N ARG A 266 -15.74 -13.49 3.93
CA ARG A 266 -16.88 -13.67 4.86
C ARG A 266 -16.46 -13.57 6.32
N MET A 267 -15.35 -14.21 6.67
CA MET A 267 -14.80 -14.15 8.02
C MET A 267 -14.40 -12.71 8.39
N ILE A 268 -13.69 -12.01 7.52
CA ILE A 268 -13.28 -10.60 7.74
C ILE A 268 -14.54 -9.75 7.95
N ARG A 269 -15.52 -9.82 7.04
CA ARG A 269 -16.80 -9.11 7.16
C ARG A 269 -17.49 -9.38 8.49
N ARG A 270 -17.60 -10.66 8.90
CA ARG A 270 -18.24 -11.04 10.17
C ARG A 270 -17.55 -10.40 11.36
N ASN A 271 -16.22 -10.35 11.38
CA ASN A 271 -15.47 -9.76 12.49
C ASN A 271 -15.51 -8.22 12.46
N LEU A 272 -15.49 -7.59 11.28
CA LEU A 272 -15.66 -6.13 11.16
C LEU A 272 -16.98 -5.67 11.79
N LEU A 273 -18.07 -6.42 11.56
CA LEU A 273 -19.38 -6.16 12.15
C LEU A 273 -19.43 -6.33 13.68
N GLN A 274 -18.43 -6.97 14.30
CA GLN A 274 -18.32 -7.12 15.75
C GLN A 274 -17.53 -5.99 16.41
N ILE A 275 -16.81 -5.18 15.63
CA ILE A 275 -16.08 -4.02 16.14
C ILE A 275 -17.10 -2.95 16.57
N SER A 276 -16.83 -2.27 17.69
CA SER A 276 -17.70 -1.20 18.16
C SER A 276 -17.80 -0.09 17.10
N SER A 277 -19.01 0.38 16.80
CA SER A 277 -19.27 1.50 15.89
C SER A 277 -18.66 2.85 16.33
N LYS A 278 -18.06 2.91 17.52
CA LYS A 278 -17.30 4.09 18.01
C LYS A 278 -15.83 4.07 17.59
N VAL A 279 -15.32 2.94 17.13
CA VAL A 279 -13.91 2.76 16.75
C VAL A 279 -13.86 2.86 15.22
N PRO A 280 -13.27 3.92 14.65
CA PRO A 280 -13.11 4.03 13.21
C PRO A 280 -12.22 2.90 12.67
N ILE A 281 -12.59 2.39 11.51
CA ILE A 281 -11.83 1.37 10.77
C ILE A 281 -11.36 1.98 9.46
N HIS A 282 -10.06 2.06 9.27
CA HIS A 282 -9.44 2.41 8.00
C HIS A 282 -9.04 1.14 7.25
N PHE A 283 -9.37 1.06 5.97
CA PHE A 283 -8.92 0.01 5.06
C PHE A 283 -7.98 0.59 4.02
N GLU A 284 -6.73 0.12 4.03
CA GLU A 284 -5.76 0.42 2.98
C GLU A 284 -5.80 -0.71 1.95
N LEU A 285 -6.32 -0.40 0.76
CA LEU A 285 -6.29 -1.32 -0.37
C LEU A 285 -4.85 -1.43 -0.87
N GLY A 286 -4.49 -2.61 -1.37
CA GLY A 286 -3.22 -2.78 -2.07
C GLY A 286 -3.46 -3.12 -3.54
N SER A 287 -2.36 -3.37 -4.25
CA SER A 287 -2.40 -3.72 -5.66
C SER A 287 -3.17 -5.03 -5.88
N LEU A 288 -4.06 -5.02 -6.85
CA LEU A 288 -4.95 -6.14 -7.23
C LEU A 288 -5.02 -6.21 -8.75
N ALA A 289 -5.05 -7.41 -9.30
CA ALA A 289 -5.18 -7.66 -10.73
C ALA A 289 -6.49 -8.39 -11.11
N ASP A 290 -7.12 -9.09 -10.18
CA ASP A 290 -8.33 -9.88 -10.39
C ASP A 290 -9.60 -9.04 -10.18
N ALA A 291 -10.31 -8.80 -11.29
CA ALA A 291 -11.55 -8.01 -11.31
C ALA A 291 -12.69 -8.64 -10.48
N THR A 292 -12.77 -9.97 -10.44
CA THR A 292 -13.77 -10.68 -9.63
C THR A 292 -13.47 -10.50 -8.15
N PHE A 293 -12.20 -10.60 -7.78
CA PHE A 293 -11.80 -10.42 -6.38
C PHE A 293 -11.96 -8.97 -5.92
N MET A 294 -11.62 -8.00 -6.76
CA MET A 294 -11.92 -6.58 -6.50
C MET A 294 -13.42 -6.34 -6.32
N PHE A 295 -14.25 -6.95 -7.16
CA PHE A 295 -15.71 -6.86 -7.03
C PHE A 295 -16.21 -7.40 -5.68
N ASP A 296 -15.68 -8.53 -5.23
CA ASP A 296 -16.01 -9.10 -3.93
C ASP A 296 -15.56 -8.21 -2.76
N ILE A 297 -14.38 -7.59 -2.83
CA ILE A 297 -13.90 -6.63 -1.82
C ILE A 297 -14.82 -5.41 -1.75
N LEU A 298 -15.17 -4.85 -2.91
CA LEU A 298 -16.04 -3.69 -3.04
C LEU A 298 -17.41 -3.92 -2.37
N HIS A 299 -17.98 -5.12 -2.48
CA HIS A 299 -19.32 -5.39 -1.95
C HIS A 299 -19.32 -5.97 -0.53
N ARG A 300 -18.22 -6.58 -0.09
CA ARG A 300 -18.18 -7.32 1.19
C ARG A 300 -17.37 -6.62 2.27
N ILE A 301 -16.41 -5.77 1.92
CA ILE A 301 -15.48 -5.15 2.86
C ILE A 301 -15.68 -3.63 2.93
N ILE A 302 -15.63 -2.96 1.77
CA ILE A 302 -15.71 -1.48 1.69
C ILE A 302 -16.94 -0.90 2.41
N PRO A 303 -18.14 -1.51 2.37
CA PRO A 303 -19.31 -0.98 3.08
C PRO A 303 -19.25 -1.11 4.61
N HIS A 304 -18.20 -1.73 5.16
CA HIS A 304 -18.05 -2.05 6.58
C HIS A 304 -16.82 -1.39 7.21
N VAL A 305 -16.27 -0.37 6.55
CA VAL A 305 -15.13 0.42 7.02
C VAL A 305 -15.46 1.92 6.92
N ASP A 306 -14.83 2.74 7.75
CA ASP A 306 -15.12 4.18 7.86
C ASP A 306 -14.20 5.04 7.00
N SER A 307 -13.05 4.50 6.61
CA SER A 307 -12.04 5.18 5.79
C SER A 307 -11.41 4.20 4.80
N LEU A 308 -11.12 4.67 3.59
CA LEU A 308 -10.52 3.90 2.51
C LEU A 308 -9.29 4.63 1.99
N GLY A 309 -8.15 3.94 1.90
CA GLY A 309 -6.94 4.39 1.22
C GLY A 309 -6.72 3.61 -0.07
N ILE A 310 -6.52 4.34 -1.16
CA ILE A 310 -6.34 3.85 -2.54
C ILE A 310 -5.48 4.83 -3.34
N ASN A 311 -4.69 4.31 -4.27
CA ASN A 311 -3.99 5.11 -5.29
C ASN A 311 -4.84 5.26 -6.57
N GLU A 312 -4.28 5.95 -7.58
CA GLU A 312 -4.95 6.20 -8.86
C GLU A 312 -5.23 4.93 -9.69
N GLN A 313 -4.37 3.92 -9.59
CA GLN A 313 -4.52 2.66 -10.33
C GLN A 313 -5.68 1.84 -9.73
N GLU A 314 -5.68 1.69 -8.41
CA GLU A 314 -6.74 1.02 -7.65
C GLU A 314 -8.09 1.74 -7.81
N LEU A 315 -8.09 3.08 -7.79
CA LEU A 315 -9.31 3.87 -7.99
C LEU A 315 -9.90 3.65 -9.38
N ALA A 316 -9.08 3.69 -10.43
CA ALA A 316 -9.55 3.44 -11.79
C ALA A 316 -10.00 1.99 -11.98
N PHE A 317 -9.30 1.04 -11.36
CA PHE A 317 -9.69 -0.37 -11.40
C PHE A 317 -11.03 -0.61 -10.70
N LEU A 318 -11.23 -0.01 -9.52
CA LEU A 318 -12.51 -0.01 -8.82
C LEU A 318 -13.64 0.55 -9.69
N SER A 319 -13.39 1.66 -10.38
CA SER A 319 -14.38 2.23 -11.30
C SER A 319 -14.70 1.29 -12.45
N HIS A 320 -13.67 0.71 -13.07
CA HIS A 320 -13.84 -0.24 -14.16
C HIS A 320 -14.70 -1.45 -13.75
N VAL A 321 -14.41 -2.02 -12.58
CA VAL A 321 -15.14 -3.18 -12.03
C VAL A 321 -16.58 -2.82 -11.60
N ALA A 322 -16.79 -1.62 -11.08
CA ALA A 322 -18.10 -1.15 -10.65
C ALA A 322 -18.98 -0.60 -11.78
N GLY A 323 -18.45 -0.47 -13.01
CA GLY A 323 -19.11 0.26 -14.10
C GLY A 323 -19.29 1.76 -13.77
N GLY A 324 -18.33 2.33 -13.04
CA GLY A 324 -18.32 3.71 -12.59
C GLY A 324 -17.88 4.71 -13.67
N PRO A 325 -17.83 6.00 -13.32
CA PRO A 325 -17.37 7.05 -14.23
C PRO A 325 -15.94 6.82 -14.69
N HIS A 326 -15.56 7.29 -15.89
CA HIS A 326 -14.18 7.21 -16.37
C HIS A 326 -13.58 5.78 -16.40
N MET A 327 -14.42 4.75 -16.51
CA MET A 327 -13.97 3.35 -16.57
C MET A 327 -13.07 3.05 -17.78
N GLU A 328 -13.13 3.90 -18.81
CA GLU A 328 -12.27 3.86 -20.00
C GLU A 328 -10.80 4.21 -19.73
N GLU A 329 -10.49 4.79 -18.57
CA GLU A 329 -9.11 5.13 -18.17
C GLU A 329 -8.31 3.92 -17.68
N TYR A 330 -8.96 2.76 -17.47
CA TYR A 330 -8.28 1.53 -17.05
C TYR A 330 -7.81 0.72 -18.27
N PRO A 331 -6.54 0.25 -18.32
CA PRO A 331 -5.50 0.42 -17.31
C PRO A 331 -4.87 1.82 -17.33
N VAL A 332 -4.71 2.41 -16.14
CA VAL A 332 -4.14 3.75 -15.98
C VAL A 332 -2.63 3.71 -16.17
N GLN A 333 -2.11 4.59 -17.03
CA GLN A 333 -0.67 4.88 -17.08
C GLN A 333 -0.31 5.90 -15.98
N ALA A 334 0.85 5.75 -15.35
CA ALA A 334 1.26 6.64 -14.26
C ALA A 334 1.23 8.12 -14.71
N GLY A 335 0.52 8.97 -13.95
CA GLY A 335 0.43 10.41 -14.18
C GLY A 335 -0.67 10.89 -15.15
N THR A 336 -1.54 10.02 -15.66
CA THR A 336 -2.57 10.41 -16.65
C THR A 336 -3.91 10.83 -16.04
N VAL A 337 -4.20 10.47 -14.78
CA VAL A 337 -5.51 10.78 -14.17
C VAL A 337 -5.53 12.19 -13.61
N HIS A 338 -6.29 13.07 -14.26
CA HIS A 338 -6.48 14.44 -13.77
C HIS A 338 -7.25 14.47 -12.44
N ALA A 339 -6.83 15.36 -11.52
CA ALA A 339 -7.41 15.49 -10.17
C ALA A 339 -8.94 15.67 -10.12
N HIS A 340 -9.54 16.29 -11.14
CA HIS A 340 -10.99 16.42 -11.21
C HIS A 340 -11.71 15.08 -11.47
N LYS A 341 -11.10 14.18 -12.25
CA LYS A 341 -11.62 12.82 -12.49
C LYS A 341 -11.54 11.97 -11.23
N VAL A 342 -10.42 12.06 -10.50
CA VAL A 342 -10.24 11.43 -9.18
C VAL A 342 -11.40 11.80 -8.25
N LYS A 343 -11.75 13.09 -8.17
CA LYS A 343 -12.87 13.54 -7.34
C LYS A 343 -14.21 12.92 -7.75
N VAL A 344 -14.50 12.82 -9.05
CA VAL A 344 -15.75 12.22 -9.55
C VAL A 344 -15.80 10.73 -9.22
N LEU A 345 -14.68 10.02 -9.42
CA LEU A 345 -14.52 8.61 -9.10
C LEU A 345 -14.78 8.34 -7.61
N PHE A 346 -14.16 9.10 -6.72
CA PHE A 346 -14.37 8.96 -5.27
C PHE A 346 -15.83 9.17 -4.86
N LEU A 347 -16.51 10.16 -5.44
CA LEU A 347 -17.92 10.44 -5.14
C LEU A 347 -18.89 9.36 -5.65
N SER A 348 -18.46 8.52 -6.60
CA SER A 348 -19.24 7.41 -7.14
C SER A 348 -19.09 6.08 -6.40
N LEU A 349 -18.20 6.00 -5.39
CA LEU A 349 -18.05 4.81 -4.57
C LEU A 349 -19.34 4.48 -3.81
N PRO A 350 -19.63 3.21 -3.49
CA PRO A 350 -20.80 2.87 -2.68
C PRO A 350 -20.71 3.50 -1.27
N PRO A 351 -21.85 3.64 -0.56
CA PRO A 351 -21.84 4.05 0.85
C PRO A 351 -20.86 3.19 1.68
N PRO A 352 -20.11 3.79 2.60
CA PRO A 352 -20.27 5.15 3.14
C PRO A 352 -19.53 6.27 2.38
N PHE A 353 -18.85 5.99 1.27
CA PHE A 353 -17.92 6.93 0.65
C PHE A 353 -18.53 7.83 -0.43
N GLY A 354 -19.46 7.30 -1.24
CA GLY A 354 -20.19 8.12 -2.22
C GLY A 354 -21.57 8.55 -1.75
N CYS A 355 -22.18 9.41 -2.58
CA CYS A 355 -23.45 10.10 -2.30
C CYS A 355 -24.69 9.22 -2.51
#